data_AF-A0A7X0CLY4-F1
#
_entry.id   AF-A0A7X0CLY4-F1
#
_cell.length_a   1.000
_cell.length_b   1.000
_cell.length_c   1.000
_cell.angle_alpha   90.00
_cell.angle_beta   90.00
_cell.angle_gamma   90.00
#
_symmetry.space_group_name_H-M   'P 1'
#
loop_
_entity.id
_entity.type
_entity.pdbx_description
1 polymer ?
#
loop_
_entity_poly.entity_id
_entity_poly.type
_entity_poly.pdbx_seq_one_letter_code
_entity_poly.pdbx_strand_id
1 'polypeptide(L)'
;MNRTDDLTGSLVLVHPDLQDDPAKKQNQIGIITHADIENDNVIVSFGKGEQALYSTDALLTLKSANDIYRDLLNNNKDLDKSDFKALFQISLLQEYGTSGQNKSAIELAMKNDTLRNYSMVTLEDSLKANLSQSIER
;
A
#
# COMPACT_ATOMS: atom_id res chain seq x y z
N MET A 1 -23.97 -1.60 0.36
CA MET A 1 -22.95 -0.65 -0.12
C MET A 1 -21.80 -1.48 -0.64
N ASN A 2 -21.48 -1.37 -1.93
CA ASN A 2 -20.44 -2.19 -2.57
C ASN A 2 -19.07 -1.76 -2.05
N ARG A 3 -18.35 -2.68 -1.39
CA ARG A 3 -17.03 -2.44 -0.77
C ARG A 3 -15.93 -2.08 -1.78
N THR A 4 -16.19 -2.27 -3.07
CA THR A 4 -15.29 -1.98 -4.18
C THR A 4 -15.20 -0.48 -4.51
N ASP A 5 -16.21 0.32 -4.13
CA ASP A 5 -16.16 1.77 -4.28
C ASP A 5 -15.15 2.43 -3.34
N ASP A 6 -14.92 1.89 -2.14
CA ASP A 6 -13.97 2.44 -1.14
C ASP A 6 -12.49 2.31 -1.57
N LEU A 7 -12.16 1.34 -2.42
CA LEU A 7 -10.79 1.16 -2.92
C LEU A 7 -10.50 2.06 -4.13
N THR A 8 -11.53 2.50 -4.83
CA THR A 8 -11.40 3.33 -6.02
C THR A 8 -10.89 4.72 -5.63
N GLY A 9 -9.81 5.17 -6.27
CA GLY A 9 -9.09 6.40 -5.92
C GLY A 9 -7.92 6.19 -4.94
N SER A 10 -7.72 4.96 -4.44
CA SER A 10 -6.58 4.65 -3.57
C SER A 10 -5.28 4.55 -4.36
N LEU A 11 -4.19 5.06 -3.77
CA LEU A 11 -2.84 4.93 -4.31
C LEU A 11 -2.25 3.57 -3.95
N VAL A 12 -1.71 2.87 -4.93
CA VAL A 12 -1.06 1.58 -4.78
C VAL A 12 0.28 1.55 -5.51
N LEU A 13 1.19 0.75 -5.02
CA LEU A 13 2.47 0.45 -5.65
C LEU A 13 2.42 -0.93 -6.28
N VAL A 14 2.84 -1.07 -7.53
CA VAL A 14 3.03 -2.40 -8.14
C VAL A 14 4.24 -3.06 -7.49
N HIS A 15 4.07 -4.30 -7.04
CA HIS A 15 5.13 -5.04 -6.35
C HIS A 15 6.41 -5.06 -7.21
N PRO A 16 7.58 -4.65 -6.68
CA PRO A 16 8.82 -4.58 -7.46
C PRO A 16 9.31 -5.97 -7.91
N ASP A 17 9.07 -6.99 -7.08
CA ASP A 17 9.44 -8.38 -7.36
C ASP A 17 8.35 -9.18 -8.10
N LEU A 18 7.39 -8.51 -8.75
CA LEU A 18 6.33 -9.19 -9.49
C LEU A 18 6.93 -9.96 -10.68
N GLN A 19 6.86 -11.30 -10.65
CA GLN A 19 7.45 -12.16 -11.68
C GLN A 19 6.75 -12.01 -13.04
N ASP A 20 5.42 -11.93 -13.04
CA ASP A 20 4.61 -11.77 -14.24
C ASP A 20 3.96 -10.39 -14.21
N ASP A 21 4.66 -9.41 -14.80
CA ASP A 21 4.14 -8.05 -14.96
C ASP A 21 3.75 -7.81 -16.42
N PRO A 22 2.45 -7.92 -16.78
CA PRO A 22 1.98 -7.74 -18.14
C PRO A 22 2.15 -6.31 -18.65
N ALA A 23 2.24 -5.31 -17.75
CA ALA A 23 2.34 -3.90 -18.11
C ALA A 23 3.74 -3.31 -17.87
N LYS A 24 4.66 -4.07 -17.28
CA LYS A 24 6.04 -3.65 -16.91
C LYS A 24 6.04 -2.34 -16.10
N LYS A 25 5.11 -2.23 -15.16
CA LYS A 25 4.97 -1.11 -14.22
C LYS A 25 5.42 -1.47 -12.79
N GLN A 26 6.21 -2.54 -12.61
CA GLN A 26 6.96 -2.84 -11.38
C GLN A 26 7.55 -1.57 -10.76
N ASN A 27 7.41 -1.44 -9.44
CA ASN A 27 7.91 -0.31 -8.67
C ASN A 27 7.34 1.06 -9.15
N GLN A 28 6.13 1.08 -9.76
CA GLN A 28 5.42 2.31 -10.08
C GLN A 28 4.18 2.48 -9.21
N ILE A 29 3.90 3.74 -8.88
CA ILE A 29 2.71 4.14 -8.14
C ILE A 29 1.58 4.39 -9.13
N GLY A 30 0.45 3.73 -8.92
CA GLY A 30 -0.78 3.91 -9.67
C GLY A 30 -1.96 4.21 -8.74
N ILE A 31 -3.11 4.50 -9.36
CA ILE A 31 -4.38 4.73 -8.67
C ILE A 31 -5.34 3.63 -9.07
N ILE A 32 -5.97 2.98 -8.10
CA ILE A 32 -7.04 2.02 -8.37
C ILE A 32 -8.22 2.77 -8.99
N THR A 33 -8.57 2.43 -10.22
CA THR A 33 -9.77 2.97 -10.89
C THR A 33 -10.97 2.05 -10.77
N HIS A 34 -10.72 0.76 -10.57
CA HIS A 34 -11.74 -0.24 -10.33
C HIS A 34 -11.11 -1.40 -9.57
N ALA A 35 -11.84 -1.97 -8.63
CA ALA A 35 -11.45 -3.20 -7.97
C ALA A 35 -12.63 -4.16 -8.01
N ASP A 36 -12.38 -5.42 -8.33
CA ASP A 36 -13.31 -6.53 -8.20
C ASP A 36 -12.64 -7.58 -7.32
N ILE A 37 -12.96 -7.53 -6.04
CA ILE A 37 -12.36 -8.41 -5.02
C ILE A 37 -12.88 -9.84 -5.16
N GLU A 38 -14.07 -10.05 -5.74
CA GLU A 38 -14.63 -11.40 -5.90
C GLU A 38 -13.87 -12.21 -6.95
N ASN A 39 -13.40 -11.53 -8.00
CA ASN A 39 -12.61 -12.13 -9.08
C ASN A 39 -11.11 -11.84 -8.98
N ASP A 40 -10.63 -11.23 -7.88
CA ASP A 40 -9.24 -10.83 -7.67
C ASP A 40 -8.68 -9.95 -8.81
N ASN A 41 -9.52 -9.04 -9.33
CA ASN A 41 -9.22 -8.22 -10.50
C ASN A 41 -9.19 -6.75 -10.12
N VAL A 42 -8.00 -6.14 -10.11
CA VAL A 42 -7.81 -4.73 -9.77
C VAL A 42 -7.25 -3.96 -10.95
N ILE A 43 -7.99 -2.95 -11.41
CA ILE A 43 -7.58 -2.07 -12.50
C ILE A 43 -6.88 -0.85 -11.91
N VAL A 44 -5.59 -0.72 -12.23
CA VAL A 44 -4.73 0.38 -11.78
C VAL A 44 -4.40 1.28 -12.96
N SER A 45 -4.61 2.58 -12.79
CA SER A 45 -4.25 3.63 -13.73
C SER A 45 -2.94 4.31 -13.34
N PHE A 46 -2.02 4.42 -14.29
CA PHE A 46 -0.71 5.07 -14.13
C PHE A 46 -0.68 6.49 -14.73
N GLY A 47 -1.83 6.98 -15.20
CA GLY A 47 -1.94 8.26 -15.89
C GLY A 47 -1.86 8.14 -17.42
N LYS A 48 -2.24 9.21 -18.12
CA LYS A 48 -2.28 9.29 -19.60
C LYS A 48 -3.09 8.19 -20.31
N GLY A 49 -4.05 7.58 -19.60
CA GLY A 49 -4.87 6.50 -20.13
C GLY A 49 -4.20 5.11 -20.06
N GLU A 50 -3.02 5.00 -19.46
CA GLU A 50 -2.39 3.70 -19.21
C GLU A 50 -3.05 3.03 -18.00
N GLN A 51 -3.74 1.92 -18.25
CA GLN A 51 -4.34 1.07 -17.24
C GLN A 51 -3.80 -0.33 -17.37
N ALA A 52 -3.66 -1.03 -16.24
CA ALA A 52 -3.30 -2.43 -16.20
C ALA A 52 -4.12 -3.17 -15.15
N LEU A 53 -4.31 -4.46 -15.40
CA LEU A 53 -5.01 -5.37 -14.50
C LEU A 53 -3.98 -6.10 -13.65
N TYR A 54 -4.20 -6.09 -12.33
CA TYR A 54 -3.37 -6.80 -11.36
C TYR A 54 -4.25 -7.56 -10.37
N SER A 55 -3.69 -8.62 -9.81
CA SER A 55 -4.21 -9.29 -8.62
C SER A 55 -3.96 -8.49 -7.36
N THR A 56 -4.71 -8.77 -6.30
CA THR A 56 -4.56 -8.07 -5.01
C THR A 56 -3.24 -8.37 -4.29
N ASP A 57 -2.56 -9.49 -4.59
CA ASP A 57 -1.24 -9.82 -4.06
C ASP A 57 -0.11 -9.04 -4.77
N ALA A 58 -0.30 -8.73 -6.05
CA ALA A 58 0.63 -7.98 -6.88
C ALA A 58 0.69 -6.48 -6.56
N LEU A 59 -0.23 -5.99 -5.72
CA LEU A 59 -0.36 -4.58 -5.35
C LEU A 59 -0.01 -4.39 -3.89
N LEU A 60 0.83 -3.39 -3.62
CA LEU A 60 1.20 -2.95 -2.28
C LEU A 60 0.48 -1.66 -1.93
N THR A 61 -0.02 -1.59 -0.71
CA THR A 61 -0.63 -0.40 -0.11
C THR A 61 0.05 -0.07 1.21
N LEU A 62 -0.08 1.17 1.67
CA LEU A 62 0.41 1.57 2.99
C LEU A 62 -0.45 0.92 4.08
N LYS A 63 0.22 0.34 5.09
CA LYS A 63 -0.43 -0.06 6.34
C LYS A 63 -1.02 1.17 7.04
N SER A 64 -1.95 0.93 7.96
CA SER A 64 -2.47 1.99 8.82
C SER A 64 -1.36 2.60 9.68
N ALA A 65 -1.42 3.90 9.96
CA ALA A 65 -0.42 4.60 10.77
C ALA A 65 -0.26 3.95 12.15
N ASN A 66 -1.37 3.43 12.70
CA ASN A 66 -1.37 2.70 13.96
C ASN A 66 -0.62 1.36 13.85
N ASP A 67 -0.77 0.62 12.75
CA ASP A 67 -0.01 -0.62 12.53
C ASP A 67 1.48 -0.34 12.34
N ILE A 68 1.82 0.68 11.53
CA ILE A 68 3.21 1.13 11.36
C ILE A 68 3.81 1.54 12.71
N TYR A 69 3.05 2.27 13.54
CA TYR A 69 3.48 2.68 14.86
C TYR A 69 3.66 1.51 15.83
N ARG A 70 2.76 0.53 15.80
CA ARG A 70 2.89 -0.71 16.58
C ARG A 70 4.12 -1.51 16.16
N ASP A 71 4.34 -1.68 14.87
CA ASP A 71 5.51 -2.37 14.33
C ASP A 71 6.81 -1.64 14.73
N LEU A 72 6.80 -0.31 14.72
CA LEU A 72 7.93 0.51 15.19
C LEU A 72 8.25 0.29 16.67
N LEU A 73 7.23 0.20 17.53
CA LEU A 73 7.43 -0.03 18.96
C LEU A 73 7.95 -1.44 19.26
N ASN A 74 7.45 -2.44 18.51
CA ASN A 74 7.81 -3.84 18.72
C ASN A 74 9.18 -4.20 18.15
N ASN A 75 9.60 -3.56 17.04
CA ASN A 75 10.83 -3.90 16.32
C ASN A 75 11.94 -2.84 16.47
N ASN A 76 11.87 -2.00 17.52
CA ASN A 76 12.81 -0.88 17.70
C ASN A 76 14.28 -1.28 17.88
N LYS A 77 14.57 -2.55 18.18
CA LYS A 77 15.93 -3.06 18.40
C LYS A 77 16.65 -3.43 17.11
N ASP A 78 15.91 -3.75 16.05
CA ASP A 78 16.42 -4.19 14.76
C ASP A 78 16.42 -3.08 13.70
N LEU A 79 15.83 -1.92 14.02
CA LEU A 79 15.76 -0.77 13.12
C LEU A 79 16.88 0.24 13.38
N ASP A 80 17.55 0.70 12.32
CA ASP A 80 18.46 1.83 12.42
C ASP A 80 17.68 3.11 12.76
N LYS A 81 18.34 4.07 13.41
CA LYS A 81 17.73 5.37 13.75
C LYS A 81 17.21 6.10 12.51
N SER A 82 17.87 5.92 11.37
CA SER A 82 17.47 6.50 10.09
C SER A 82 16.17 5.89 9.59
N ASP A 83 16.03 4.56 9.68
CA ASP A 83 14.85 3.83 9.25
C ASP A 83 13.65 4.11 10.18
N PHE A 84 13.89 4.17 11.49
CA PHE A 84 12.87 4.54 12.46
C PHE A 84 12.27 5.92 12.16
N LYS A 85 13.13 6.91 11.89
CA LYS A 85 12.68 8.28 11.56
C LYS A 85 11.86 8.30 10.26
N ALA A 86 12.28 7.53 9.25
CA ALA A 86 11.57 7.44 7.98
C ALA A 86 10.20 6.76 8.13
N LEU A 87 10.11 5.64 8.88
CA LEU A 87 8.84 4.97 9.17
C LEU A 87 7.89 5.86 9.97
N PHE A 88 8.39 6.59 10.97
CA PHE A 88 7.59 7.55 11.72
C PHE A 88 7.09 8.71 10.82
N GLN A 89 7.92 9.16 9.87
CA GLN A 89 7.48 10.14 8.89
C GLN A 89 6.39 9.58 7.96
N ILE A 90 6.50 8.32 7.54
CA ILE A 90 5.47 7.63 6.75
C ILE A 90 4.16 7.55 7.53
N SER A 91 4.19 7.16 8.81
CA SER A 91 2.97 7.09 9.63
C SER A 91 2.31 8.45 9.78
N LEU A 92 3.08 9.52 9.99
CA LEU A 92 2.54 10.89 10.06
C LEU A 92 1.92 11.35 8.74
N LEU A 93 2.58 11.04 7.60
CA LEU A 93 2.05 11.36 6.29
C LEU A 93 0.78 10.55 5.98
N GLN A 94 0.66 9.33 6.50
CA GLN A 94 -0.51 8.50 6.28
C GLN A 94 -1.71 8.93 7.15
N GLU A 95 -1.44 9.40 8.38
CA GLU A 95 -2.47 9.87 9.32
C GLU A 95 -2.98 11.28 9.03
N TYR A 96 -2.08 12.21 8.68
CA TYR A 96 -2.39 13.63 8.50
C TYR A 96 -2.22 14.12 7.05
N GLY A 97 -1.80 13.25 6.14
CA GLY A 97 -1.50 13.65 4.77
C GLY A 97 -2.72 13.80 3.88
N THR A 98 -2.61 14.74 2.95
CA THR A 98 -3.47 14.85 1.78
C THR A 98 -3.09 13.81 0.71
N SER A 99 -3.91 13.63 -0.33
CA SER A 99 -3.64 12.65 -1.41
C SER A 99 -2.25 12.77 -2.03
N GLY A 100 -1.68 13.98 -2.11
CA GLY A 100 -0.30 14.19 -2.58
C GLY A 100 0.77 13.71 -1.60
N GLN A 101 0.50 13.80 -0.29
CA GLN A 101 1.41 13.35 0.77
C GLN A 101 1.40 11.83 0.93
N ASN A 102 0.28 11.18 0.63
CA ASN A 102 0.20 9.71 0.57
C ASN A 102 1.11 9.14 -0.52
N LYS A 103 1.21 9.82 -1.68
CA LYS A 103 2.19 9.46 -2.71
C LYS A 103 3.61 9.58 -2.18
N SER A 104 3.94 10.69 -1.51
CA SER A 104 5.28 10.88 -0.93
C SER A 104 5.62 9.85 0.16
N ALA A 105 4.62 9.37 0.91
CA ALA A 105 4.79 8.28 1.87
C ALA A 105 5.18 6.97 1.17
N ILE A 106 4.50 6.61 0.08
CA ILE A 106 4.85 5.45 -0.75
C ILE A 106 6.25 5.61 -1.35
N GLU A 107 6.57 6.78 -1.91
CA GLU A 107 7.91 7.07 -2.45
C GLU A 107 9.00 6.94 -1.39
N LEU A 108 8.72 7.28 -0.12
CA LEU A 108 9.67 7.10 0.97
C LEU A 108 9.83 5.61 1.33
N ALA A 109 8.74 4.86 1.35
CA ALA A 109 8.75 3.41 1.58
C ALA A 109 9.56 2.67 0.50
N MET A 110 9.51 3.13 -0.75
CA MET A 110 10.25 2.54 -1.87
C MET A 110 11.78 2.73 -1.80
N LYS A 111 12.30 3.63 -0.96
CA LYS A 111 13.74 3.93 -0.93
C LYS A 111 14.58 2.81 -0.31
N ASN A 112 13.98 1.96 0.52
CA ASN A 112 14.67 0.91 1.25
C ASN A 112 13.71 -0.26 1.46
N ASP A 113 14.15 -1.48 1.18
CA ASP A 113 13.36 -2.70 1.36
C ASP A 113 12.88 -2.86 2.81
N THR A 114 13.68 -2.44 3.81
CA THR A 114 13.25 -2.40 5.22
C THR A 114 12.03 -1.50 5.38
N LEU A 115 12.07 -0.27 4.85
CA LEU A 115 10.95 0.66 4.94
C LEU A 115 9.72 0.10 4.24
N ARG A 116 9.88 -0.49 3.06
CA ARG A 116 8.79 -1.14 2.32
C ARG A 116 8.14 -2.25 3.15
N ASN A 117 8.92 -3.16 3.71
CA ASN A 117 8.40 -4.31 4.46
C ASN A 117 7.68 -3.91 5.75
N TYR A 118 8.16 -2.86 6.42
CA TYR A 118 7.53 -2.37 7.65
C TYR A 118 6.32 -1.48 7.40
N SER A 119 6.31 -0.68 6.34
CA SER A 119 5.25 0.31 6.08
C SER A 119 4.19 -0.12 5.07
N MET A 120 4.51 -1.08 4.21
CA MET A 120 3.61 -1.54 3.15
C MET A 120 3.18 -2.98 3.39
N VAL A 121 2.04 -3.32 2.80
CA VAL A 121 1.43 -4.64 2.85
C VAL A 121 0.70 -4.89 1.53
N THR A 122 0.48 -6.15 1.17
CA THR A 122 -0.32 -6.47 -0.03
C THR A 122 -1.74 -5.93 0.15
N LEU A 123 -2.38 -5.60 -0.98
CA LEU A 123 -3.78 -5.19 -0.96
C LEU A 123 -4.64 -6.35 -0.42
N GLU A 124 -4.31 -7.59 -0.76
CA GLU A 124 -4.96 -8.79 -0.24
C GLU A 124 -4.95 -8.84 1.30
N ASP A 125 -3.79 -8.70 1.93
CA ASP A 125 -3.66 -8.74 3.40
C ASP A 125 -4.34 -7.54 4.06
N SER A 126 -4.26 -6.35 3.46
CA SER A 126 -4.98 -5.17 3.93
C SER A 126 -6.50 -5.39 3.93
N LEU A 127 -7.02 -6.05 2.90
CA LEU A 127 -8.44 -6.41 2.81
C LEU A 127 -8.83 -7.46 3.86
N LYS A 128 -8.00 -8.48 4.08
CA LYS A 128 -8.19 -9.50 5.14
C LYS A 128 -8.20 -8.88 6.54
N ALA A 129 -7.30 -7.93 6.81
CA ALA A 129 -7.25 -7.21 8.08
C ALA A 129 -8.51 -6.38 8.34
N ASN A 130 -8.99 -5.64 7.32
CA ASN A 130 -10.24 -4.88 7.40
C ASN A 130 -11.48 -5.78 7.55
N LEU A 131 -11.50 -6.94 6.89
CA LEU A 131 -12.59 -7.92 7.01
C LEU A 131 -12.67 -8.49 8.42
N SER A 132 -11.52 -8.78 9.04
CA SER A 132 -11.44 -9.33 10.40
C SER A 132 -11.96 -8.33 11.45
N GLN A 133 -11.61 -7.04 11.30
CA GLN A 133 -12.11 -5.98 12.18
C GLN A 133 -13.62 -5.71 12.06
N SER A 134 -14.23 -6.12 10.94
CA SER A 134 -15.67 -5.97 10.71
C SER A 134 -16.52 -7.08 11.37
N ILE A 135 -15.90 -8.18 11.80
CA ILE A 135 -16.58 -9.33 12.44
C ILE A 135 -16.59 -9.21 13.97
N GLU A 136 -15.72 -8.38 14.55
CA GLU A 136 -15.64 -8.15 16.00
C GLU A 136 -16.47 -6.95 16.51
N ARG A 137 -17.42 -6.44 15.73
CA ARG A 137 -18.33 -5.36 16.15
C ARG A 137 -19.79 -5.77 16.20
#